data_AF-A0A433QDR0-F1
#
_entry.id   AF-A0A433QDR0-F1
#
_cell.length_a   1.000
_cell.length_b   1.000
_cell.length_c   1.000
_cell.angle_alpha   90.00
_cell.angle_beta   90.00
_cell.angle_gamma   90.00
#
_symmetry.space_group_name_H-M   'P 1'
#
loop_
_entity.id
_entity.type
_entity.pdbx_description
1 polymer ?
#
loop_
_entity_poly.entity_id
_entity_poly.type
_entity_poly.pdbx_seq_one_letter_code
_entity_poly.pdbx_strand_id
1 'polypeptide(L)'
;MSLHVNYSEQTLEITLQGTDEIVRVETSISIPLAHVKLPIEVHPTEATTILNSTLTKDLPGTSFTPSPPFPPEAPLTPFPPLHHFLPQTDIYTTGPFFAHGTSTFFSMRHPDRTIAVNIDHSRYRKFVLEVEAGKTPEHVRDEITHAVEEALEWDRIHRRAKEENDRLEAQVVDAL
;
A
#
# COMPACT_ATOMS: atom_id res chain seq x y z
N MET A 1 4.73 -10.27 -2.58
CA MET A 1 3.62 -9.37 -2.19
C MET A 1 2.38 -9.79 -2.96
N SER A 2 1.22 -9.77 -2.34
CA SER A 2 -0.07 -10.03 -3.01
C SER A 2 -1.10 -8.98 -2.63
N LEU A 3 -1.99 -8.68 -3.59
CA LEU A 3 -3.19 -7.88 -3.40
C LEU A 3 -4.39 -8.76 -3.69
N HIS A 4 -5.38 -8.75 -2.80
CA HIS A 4 -6.58 -9.54 -2.93
C HIS A 4 -7.81 -8.74 -2.48
N VAL A 5 -8.89 -8.85 -3.24
CA VAL A 5 -10.18 -8.26 -2.87
C VAL A 5 -11.02 -9.33 -2.18
N ASN A 6 -11.40 -9.09 -0.93
CA ASN A 6 -12.31 -9.93 -0.18
C ASN A 6 -13.74 -9.36 -0.32
N TYR A 7 -14.51 -9.95 -1.24
CA TYR A 7 -15.89 -9.51 -1.53
C TYR A 7 -16.85 -9.76 -0.37
N SER A 8 -16.64 -10.82 0.43
CA SER A 8 -17.50 -11.13 1.58
C SER A 8 -17.37 -10.13 2.71
N GLU A 9 -16.16 -9.66 2.99
CA GLU A 9 -15.89 -8.69 4.05
C GLU A 9 -15.84 -7.25 3.53
N GLN A 10 -15.94 -7.05 2.22
CA GLN A 10 -15.76 -5.76 1.55
C GLN A 10 -14.44 -5.08 1.91
N THR A 11 -13.35 -5.84 1.88
CA THR A 11 -12.00 -5.36 2.21
C THR A 11 -11.00 -5.61 1.08
N LEU A 12 -10.05 -4.71 0.93
CA LEU A 12 -8.82 -4.88 0.17
C LEU A 12 -7.73 -5.39 1.12
N GLU A 13 -7.29 -6.63 0.90
CA GLU A 13 -6.22 -7.28 1.64
C GLU A 13 -4.89 -7.10 0.90
N ILE A 14 -3.91 -6.55 1.60
CA ILE A 14 -2.56 -6.32 1.09
C ILE A 14 -1.60 -7.12 1.95
N THR A 15 -0.97 -8.13 1.37
CA THR A 15 0.06 -8.93 2.03
C THR A 15 1.43 -8.51 1.54
N LEU A 16 2.14 -7.78 2.41
CA LEU A 16 3.50 -7.33 2.21
C LEU A 16 4.46 -8.42 2.66
N GLN A 17 5.41 -8.77 1.80
CA GLN A 17 6.52 -9.66 2.13
C GLN A 17 7.81 -8.86 2.06
N GLY A 18 8.42 -8.62 3.21
CA GLY A 18 9.73 -7.97 3.32
C GLY A 18 10.77 -8.97 3.84
N THR A 19 12.01 -8.80 3.39
CA THR A 19 13.19 -9.42 4.00
C THR A 19 14.02 -8.28 4.58
N ASP A 20 14.08 -8.20 5.91
CA ASP A 20 15.15 -7.49 6.59
C ASP A 20 16.35 -8.44 6.71
N GLU A 21 17.57 -7.92 6.94
CA GLU A 21 18.84 -8.70 6.92
C GLU A 21 18.85 -9.90 7.89
N ILE A 22 17.88 -10.00 8.81
CA ILE A 22 17.79 -11.03 9.85
C ILE A 22 16.39 -11.69 9.90
N VAL A 23 15.32 -11.09 9.35
CA VAL A 23 13.92 -11.58 9.50
C VAL A 23 13.07 -11.35 8.25
N ARG A 24 12.30 -12.37 7.83
CA ARG A 24 11.21 -12.23 6.87
C ARG A 24 9.97 -11.70 7.60
N VAL A 25 9.55 -10.47 7.30
CA VAL A 25 8.34 -9.88 7.86
C VAL A 25 7.21 -10.04 6.84
N GLU A 26 6.17 -10.78 7.23
CA GLU A 26 4.89 -10.81 6.53
C GLU A 26 3.93 -9.88 7.28
N THR A 27 3.46 -8.83 6.60
CA THR A 27 2.48 -7.89 7.17
C THR A 27 1.25 -7.87 6.28
N SER A 28 0.13 -8.32 6.82
CA SER A 28 -1.18 -8.21 6.16
C SER A 28 -1.89 -6.97 6.65
N ILE A 29 -2.33 -6.13 5.72
CA ILE A 29 -3.13 -4.93 5.98
C ILE A 29 -4.49 -5.16 5.31
N SER A 30 -5.57 -5.03 6.06
CA SER A 30 -6.93 -5.07 5.53
C SER A 30 -7.53 -3.66 5.55
N ILE A 31 -8.05 -3.22 4.41
CA ILE A 31 -8.60 -1.86 4.22
C ILE A 31 -10.04 -2.00 3.74
N PRO A 32 -11.04 -1.43 4.43
CA PRO A 32 -12.41 -1.41 3.92
C PRO A 32 -12.47 -0.75 2.54
N LEU A 33 -13.20 -1.35 1.59
CA LEU A 33 -13.34 -0.82 0.23
C LEU A 33 -13.97 0.57 0.21
N ALA A 34 -14.82 0.88 1.19
CA ALA A 34 -15.38 2.22 1.40
C ALA A 34 -14.33 3.31 1.70
N HIS A 35 -13.13 2.93 2.14
CA HIS A 35 -12.01 3.84 2.38
C HIS A 35 -11.07 3.96 1.18
N VAL A 36 -11.25 3.16 0.13
CA VAL A 36 -10.45 3.26 -1.10
C VAL A 36 -11.00 4.39 -1.98
N LYS A 37 -10.13 5.27 -2.45
CA LYS A 37 -10.48 6.43 -3.28
C LYS A 37 -10.12 6.16 -4.73
N LEU A 38 -11.13 6.27 -5.59
CA LEU A 38 -10.97 6.22 -7.05
C LEU A 38 -10.55 7.59 -7.61
N PRO A 39 -9.85 7.65 -8.76
CA PRO A 39 -9.36 6.50 -9.55
C PRO A 39 -8.10 5.87 -8.96
N ILE A 40 -7.89 4.58 -9.27
CA ILE A 40 -6.63 3.88 -9.03
C ILE A 40 -5.67 4.19 -10.19
N GLU A 41 -4.48 4.67 -9.86
CA GLU A 41 -3.46 5.03 -10.83
C GLU A 41 -2.65 3.79 -11.24
N VAL A 42 -2.31 3.69 -12.52
CA VAL A 42 -1.45 2.64 -13.07
C VAL A 42 -0.15 3.29 -13.52
N HIS A 43 0.98 2.68 -13.18
CA HIS A 43 2.32 3.23 -13.40
C HIS A 43 2.47 4.66 -12.85
N PRO A 44 2.18 4.92 -11.57
CA PRO A 44 2.26 6.26 -11.01
C PRO A 44 3.67 6.83 -11.20
N THR A 45 3.78 8.07 -11.70
CA THR A 45 5.07 8.71 -12.03
C THR A 45 6.01 8.80 -10.82
N GLU A 46 5.43 8.89 -9.62
CA GLU A 46 6.14 8.86 -8.35
C GLU A 46 6.82 7.51 -8.06
N ALA A 47 6.40 6.39 -8.65
CA ALA A 47 7.04 5.09 -8.44
C ALA A 47 8.51 5.11 -8.86
N THR A 48 8.79 5.71 -10.04
CA THR A 48 10.16 5.90 -10.53
C THR A 48 10.94 6.85 -9.63
N THR A 49 10.31 7.94 -9.14
CA THR A 49 10.94 8.88 -8.21
C THR A 49 11.30 8.22 -6.89
N ILE A 50 10.39 7.44 -6.30
CA ILE A 50 10.59 6.71 -5.05
C ILE A 50 11.73 5.70 -5.21
N LEU A 51 11.71 4.89 -6.27
CA LEU A 51 12.76 3.91 -6.53
C LEU A 51 14.12 4.59 -6.68
N ASN A 52 14.21 5.63 -7.52
CA ASN A 52 15.45 6.37 -7.72
C ASN A 52 15.95 7.00 -6.41
N SER A 53 15.07 7.62 -5.62
CA SER A 53 15.43 8.25 -4.34
C SER A 53 15.91 7.24 -3.29
N THR A 54 15.35 6.03 -3.29
CA THR A 54 15.76 4.96 -2.37
C THR A 54 17.11 4.38 -2.76
N LEU A 55 17.37 4.26 -4.07
CA LEU A 55 18.64 3.74 -4.59
C LEU A 55 19.79 4.73 -4.43
N THR A 56 19.54 6.04 -4.42
CA THR A 56 20.62 7.05 -4.36
C THR A 56 21.04 7.45 -2.95
N LYS A 57 20.27 7.14 -1.89
CA LYS A 57 20.51 7.49 -0.46
C LYS A 57 20.90 8.94 -0.11
N ASP A 58 21.07 9.82 -1.10
CA ASP A 58 21.43 11.23 -0.95
C ASP A 58 20.51 12.10 -1.80
N LEU A 59 19.65 12.90 -1.16
CA LEU A 59 19.12 14.16 -1.66
C LEU A 59 18.93 15.14 -0.47
N PRO A 60 19.24 16.43 -0.64
CA PRO A 60 19.20 17.41 0.45
C PRO A 60 17.77 17.69 0.90
N GLY A 61 17.50 17.50 2.20
CA GLY A 61 16.23 17.84 2.85
C GLY A 61 15.37 16.65 3.30
N THR A 62 15.75 15.41 2.99
CA THR A 62 15.09 14.22 3.52
C THR A 62 15.88 13.67 4.72
N SER A 63 15.36 13.83 5.93
CA SER A 63 15.84 13.06 7.07
C SER A 63 15.28 11.64 6.98
N PHE A 64 16.10 10.70 6.50
CA PHE A 64 15.99 9.35 7.04
C PHE A 64 16.35 9.47 8.51
N THR A 65 15.47 9.11 9.44
CA THR A 65 15.89 8.78 10.80
C THR A 65 16.41 7.35 10.76
N PRO A 66 17.72 7.11 10.63
CA PRO A 66 18.24 5.81 10.96
C PRO A 66 17.89 5.53 12.43
N SER A 67 17.43 4.32 12.71
CA SER A 67 17.42 3.78 14.07
C SER A 67 18.79 4.03 14.71
N PRO A 68 18.85 4.32 16.03
CA PRO A 68 20.08 4.79 16.67
C PRO A 68 21.26 3.83 16.44
N PRO A 69 22.49 4.36 16.29
CA PRO A 69 23.67 3.53 16.09
C PRO A 69 23.89 2.65 17.34
N PHE A 70 23.89 1.33 17.14
CA PHE A 70 24.47 0.42 18.14
C PHE A 70 25.99 0.70 18.28
N PRO A 71 26.57 0.40 19.46
CA PRO A 71 27.85 0.97 19.88
C PRO A 71 29.04 0.47 19.05
N PRO A 72 30.15 1.22 19.04
CA PRO A 72 31.36 0.84 18.32
C PRO A 72 32.10 -0.24 19.10
N GLU A 73 32.39 -1.37 18.46
CA GLU A 73 33.64 -2.15 18.53
C GLU A 73 33.42 -3.61 18.11
N ALA A 74 33.75 -3.92 16.86
CA ALA A 74 34.24 -5.25 16.50
C ALA A 74 35.39 -5.07 15.48
N PRO A 75 36.48 -5.85 15.55
CA PRO A 75 37.71 -5.56 14.82
C PRO A 75 37.56 -5.81 13.31
N LEU A 76 38.14 -4.91 12.51
CA LEU A 76 38.24 -5.02 11.05
C LEU A 76 39.12 -6.21 10.65
N THR A 77 38.56 -7.19 9.95
CA THR A 77 39.34 -8.14 9.13
C THR A 77 39.45 -7.61 7.70
N PRO A 78 40.55 -7.90 6.97
CA PRO A 78 40.80 -7.29 5.66
C PRO A 78 39.87 -7.87 4.59
N PHE A 79 39.15 -6.98 3.90
CA PHE A 79 38.25 -7.32 2.79
C PHE A 79 39.01 -7.94 1.60
N PRO A 80 38.45 -8.99 0.94
CA PRO A 80 38.93 -9.44 -0.36
C PRO A 80 38.57 -8.43 -1.47
N PRO A 81 39.29 -8.43 -2.60
CA PRO A 81 39.20 -7.39 -3.63
C PRO A 81 37.83 -7.35 -4.34
N LEU A 82 37.34 -6.13 -4.54
CA LEU A 82 36.04 -5.77 -5.15
C LEU A 82 35.98 -6.02 -6.66
N HIS A 83 36.00 -7.28 -7.10
CA HIS A 83 35.57 -7.64 -8.46
C HIS A 83 34.83 -8.97 -8.40
N HIS A 84 33.53 -8.98 -8.75
CA HIS A 84 32.63 -10.15 -8.92
C HIS A 84 31.62 -10.49 -7.82
N PHE A 85 31.07 -9.52 -7.09
CA PHE A 85 29.77 -9.71 -6.42
C PHE A 85 29.01 -8.39 -6.35
N LEU A 86 28.36 -8.00 -7.45
CA LEU A 86 27.00 -7.48 -7.27
C LEU A 86 26.13 -8.74 -7.31
N PRO A 87 25.58 -9.22 -6.19
CA PRO A 87 24.37 -10.02 -6.31
C PRO A 87 23.42 -9.18 -7.17
N GLN A 88 22.70 -9.79 -8.09
CA GLN A 88 21.46 -9.19 -8.56
C GLN A 88 20.58 -9.10 -7.33
N THR A 89 20.71 -8.02 -6.56
CA THR A 89 19.96 -7.85 -5.35
C THR A 89 18.53 -7.67 -5.81
N ASP A 90 17.69 -8.64 -5.43
CA ASP A 90 16.25 -8.52 -5.38
C ASP A 90 15.90 -7.39 -4.40
N ILE A 91 16.24 -6.13 -4.72
CA ILE A 91 16.00 -4.99 -3.85
C ILE A 91 14.50 -4.73 -3.88
N TYR A 92 13.80 -5.28 -2.90
CA TYR A 92 12.48 -4.81 -2.52
C TYR A 92 12.65 -3.45 -1.87
N THR A 93 12.19 -2.42 -2.57
CA THR A 93 12.07 -1.09 -2.01
C THR A 93 10.74 -1.10 -1.25
N THR A 94 10.80 -1.15 0.08
CA THR A 94 9.61 -1.11 0.96
C THR A 94 9.77 -0.07 2.06
N GLY A 95 8.71 0.69 2.35
CA GLY A 95 8.73 1.64 3.44
C GLY A 95 7.76 2.81 3.29
N PRO A 96 7.69 3.68 4.31
CA PRO A 96 6.99 4.95 4.21
C PRO A 96 7.82 5.96 3.40
N PHE A 97 7.17 6.65 2.47
CA PHE A 97 7.66 7.80 1.74
C PHE A 97 6.76 9.00 2.03
N PHE A 98 7.37 10.08 2.51
CA PHE A 98 6.66 11.34 2.72
C PHE A 98 7.06 12.31 1.61
N ALA A 99 6.11 12.59 0.72
CA ALA A 99 6.25 13.64 -0.28
C ALA A 99 4.97 14.47 -0.33
N HIS A 100 5.12 15.77 -0.59
CA HIS A 100 4.01 16.71 -0.73
C HIS A 100 2.98 16.66 0.43
N GLY A 101 3.44 16.45 1.67
CA GLY A 101 2.58 16.42 2.87
C GLY A 101 1.76 15.14 3.05
N THR A 102 1.99 14.12 2.24
CA THR A 102 1.19 12.89 2.22
C THR A 102 2.05 11.69 2.65
N SER A 103 1.55 10.90 3.61
CA SER A 103 2.16 9.62 4.03
C SER A 103 1.82 8.54 3.01
N THR A 104 2.80 8.18 2.18
CA THR A 104 2.67 7.13 1.15
C THR A 104 3.44 5.91 1.61
N PHE A 105 2.84 4.73 1.54
CA PHE A 105 3.60 3.49 1.72
C PHE A 105 3.88 2.90 0.35
N PHE A 106 5.12 2.45 0.12
CA PHE A 106 5.50 1.80 -1.12
C PHE A 106 6.04 0.39 -0.85
N SER A 107 5.78 -0.52 -1.79
CA SER A 107 6.42 -1.83 -1.85
C SER A 107 6.50 -2.27 -3.31
N MET A 108 7.68 -2.10 -3.90
CA MET A 108 7.92 -2.37 -5.32
C MET A 108 9.38 -2.65 -5.64
N ARG A 109 9.58 -3.31 -6.77
CA ARG A 109 10.84 -3.59 -7.46
C ARG A 109 10.78 -3.08 -8.90
N HIS A 110 9.62 -3.21 -9.56
CA HIS A 110 9.42 -2.83 -10.96
C HIS A 110 8.37 -1.70 -11.04
N PRO A 111 8.78 -0.43 -11.27
CA PRO A 111 7.85 0.70 -11.24
C PRO A 111 6.81 0.66 -12.36
N ASP A 112 7.15 0.04 -13.49
CA ASP A 112 6.29 -0.28 -14.63
C ASP A 112 5.30 -1.43 -14.36
N ARG A 113 5.26 -1.94 -13.13
CA ARG A 113 4.32 -2.97 -12.70
C ARG A 113 3.54 -2.52 -11.47
N THR A 114 3.41 -1.22 -11.26
CA THR A 114 2.82 -0.68 -10.03
C THR A 114 1.46 -0.05 -10.24
N ILE A 115 0.65 -0.10 -9.19
CA ILE A 115 -0.56 0.69 -9.04
C ILE A 115 -0.44 1.61 -7.82
N ALA A 116 -1.15 2.73 -7.87
CA ALA A 116 -1.30 3.64 -6.75
C ALA A 116 -2.76 3.65 -6.28
N VAL A 117 -2.96 3.28 -5.01
CA VAL A 117 -4.27 3.22 -4.36
C VAL A 117 -4.33 4.31 -3.30
N ASN A 118 -5.19 5.30 -3.53
CA ASN A 118 -5.46 6.35 -2.55
C ASN A 118 -6.44 5.82 -1.50
N ILE A 119 -6.23 6.17 -0.23
CA ILE A 119 -7.04 5.65 0.88
C ILE A 119 -7.36 6.73 1.92
N ASP A 120 -8.52 6.59 2.56
CA ASP A 120 -8.87 7.32 3.77
C ASP A 120 -8.47 6.53 5.02
N HIS A 121 -7.20 6.67 5.43
CA HIS A 121 -6.71 6.02 6.64
C HIS A 121 -5.85 6.99 7.47
N SER A 122 -5.79 6.74 8.78
CA SER A 122 -5.11 7.62 9.75
C SER A 122 -3.59 7.66 9.56
N ARG A 123 -2.98 6.53 9.16
CA ARG A 123 -1.52 6.36 9.06
C ARG A 123 -0.95 6.60 7.66
N TYR A 124 -1.70 6.21 6.64
CA TYR A 124 -1.27 6.27 5.24
C TYR A 124 -2.43 6.81 4.41
N ARG A 125 -2.11 7.60 3.40
CA ARG A 125 -3.09 8.20 2.50
C ARG A 125 -2.98 7.65 1.08
N LYS A 126 -1.86 6.98 0.77
CA LYS A 126 -1.59 6.38 -0.53
C LYS A 126 -0.73 5.13 -0.38
N PHE A 127 -1.00 4.14 -1.19
CA PHE A 127 -0.22 2.92 -1.33
C PHE A 127 0.29 2.82 -2.77
N VAL A 128 1.61 2.66 -2.96
CA VAL A 128 2.24 2.38 -4.27
C VAL A 128 2.75 0.95 -4.25
N LEU A 129 2.08 0.07 -4.98
CA LEU A 129 2.23 -1.37 -4.83
C LEU A 129 2.52 -2.02 -6.18
N GLU A 130 3.55 -2.87 -6.23
CA GLU A 130 3.80 -3.74 -7.39
C GLU A 130 2.77 -4.86 -7.53
N VAL A 131 2.29 -5.07 -8.73
CA VAL A 131 1.37 -6.15 -9.06
C VAL A 131 2.13 -7.46 -9.28
N GLU A 132 1.55 -8.57 -8.82
CA GLU A 132 2.11 -9.90 -8.97
C GLU A 132 2.43 -10.24 -10.44
N ALA A 133 3.52 -10.99 -10.68
CA ALA A 133 4.01 -11.37 -12.01
C ALA A 133 2.93 -11.90 -12.99
N GLY A 134 1.89 -12.57 -12.47
CA GLY A 134 0.82 -13.17 -13.27
C GLY A 134 -0.34 -12.24 -13.64
N LYS A 135 -0.40 -11.01 -13.12
CA LYS A 135 -1.46 -10.04 -13.41
C LYS A 135 -0.88 -8.77 -14.03
N THR A 136 -1.66 -8.08 -14.87
CA THR A 136 -1.30 -6.74 -15.35
C THR A 136 -1.81 -5.67 -14.37
N PRO A 137 -1.11 -4.53 -14.22
CA PRO A 137 -1.58 -3.42 -13.39
C PRO A 137 -2.97 -2.91 -13.77
N GLU A 138 -3.29 -2.90 -15.06
CA GLU A 138 -4.59 -2.50 -15.57
C GLU A 138 -5.69 -3.47 -15.12
N HIS A 139 -5.43 -4.79 -15.17
CA HIS A 139 -6.39 -5.79 -14.71
C HIS A 139 -6.65 -5.66 -13.21
N VAL A 140 -5.60 -5.45 -12.39
CA VAL A 140 -5.77 -5.26 -10.94
C VAL A 140 -6.49 -3.94 -10.64
N ARG A 141 -6.18 -2.86 -11.36
CA ARG A 141 -6.91 -1.60 -11.26
C ARG A 141 -8.40 -1.83 -11.51
N ASP A 142 -8.76 -2.52 -12.58
CA ASP A 142 -10.15 -2.76 -12.96
C ASP A 142 -10.87 -3.65 -11.93
N GLU A 143 -10.20 -4.70 -11.45
CA GLU A 143 -10.68 -5.59 -10.39
C GLU A 143 -11.03 -4.81 -9.10
N ILE A 144 -10.09 -3.99 -8.61
CA ILE A 144 -10.31 -3.20 -7.39
C ILE A 144 -11.35 -2.10 -7.65
N THR A 145 -11.32 -1.44 -8.81
CA THR A 145 -12.29 -0.38 -9.13
C THR A 145 -13.72 -0.92 -9.13
N HIS A 146 -13.95 -2.05 -9.79
CA HIS A 146 -15.25 -2.70 -9.82
C HIS A 146 -15.74 -3.07 -8.40
N ALA A 147 -14.86 -3.66 -7.59
CA ALA A 147 -15.21 -4.03 -6.22
C ALA A 147 -15.54 -2.82 -5.33
N VAL A 148 -14.81 -1.71 -5.48
CA VAL A 148 -15.09 -0.46 -4.76
C VAL A 148 -16.44 0.11 -5.18
N GLU A 149 -16.73 0.16 -6.47
CA GLU A 149 -18.02 0.65 -6.98
C GLU A 149 -19.19 -0.19 -6.46
N GLU A 150 -19.04 -1.52 -6.47
CA GLU A 150 -20.04 -2.45 -5.94
C GLU A 150 -20.27 -2.25 -4.44
N ALA A 151 -19.18 -2.15 -3.65
CA ALA A 151 -19.27 -1.92 -2.21
C ALA A 151 -19.98 -0.57 -1.89
N LEU A 152 -19.68 0.49 -2.64
CA LEU A 152 -20.33 1.79 -2.50
C LEU A 152 -21.81 1.78 -2.90
N GLU A 153 -22.21 0.92 -3.82
CA GLU A 153 -23.61 0.71 -4.18
C GLU A 153 -24.36 -0.04 -3.08
N TRP A 154 -23.77 -1.12 -2.57
CA TRP A 154 -24.33 -1.87 -1.44
C TRP A 154 -24.55 -1.00 -0.20
N ASP A 155 -23.59 -0.16 0.15
CA ASP A 155 -23.71 0.76 1.30
C ASP A 155 -24.84 1.78 1.10
N ARG A 156 -25.00 2.29 -0.13
CA ARG A 156 -26.11 3.21 -0.48
C ARG A 156 -27.47 2.54 -0.33
N ILE A 157 -27.61 1.30 -0.82
CA ILE A 157 -28.87 0.55 -0.73
C ILE A 157 -29.21 0.27 0.74
N HIS A 158 -28.23 -0.21 1.53
CA HIS A 158 -28.45 -0.52 2.94
C HIS A 158 -28.83 0.71 3.75
N ARG A 159 -28.16 1.84 3.53
CA ARG A 159 -28.47 3.10 4.21
C ARG A 159 -29.91 3.54 3.94
N ARG A 160 -30.33 3.49 2.67
CA ARG A 160 -31.70 3.84 2.27
C ARG A 160 -32.75 2.92 2.90
N ALA A 161 -32.50 1.62 2.90
CA ALA A 161 -33.40 0.64 3.52
C ALA A 161 -33.54 0.88 5.03
N LYS A 162 -32.43 1.21 5.71
CA LYS A 162 -32.44 1.56 7.13
C LYS A 162 -33.23 2.84 7.41
N GLU A 163 -32.98 3.90 6.65
CA GLU A 163 -33.71 5.18 6.79
C GLU A 163 -35.22 5.01 6.56
N GLU A 164 -35.61 4.17 5.60
CA GLU A 164 -37.02 3.87 5.34
C GLU A 164 -37.65 3.07 6.49
N ASN A 165 -36.95 2.07 7.02
CA ASN A 165 -37.42 1.31 8.18
C ASN A 165 -37.59 2.22 9.41
N ASP A 166 -36.58 3.04 9.72
CA ASP A 166 -36.63 3.99 10.85
C ASP A 166 -37.80 4.99 10.70
N ARG A 167 -38.07 5.45 9.47
CA ARG A 167 -39.22 6.32 9.17
C ARG A 167 -40.56 5.60 9.39
N LEU A 168 -40.68 4.36 8.94
CA LEU A 168 -41.90 3.57 9.12
C LEU A 168 -42.15 3.25 10.59
N GLU A 169 -41.11 2.91 11.35
CA GLU A 169 -41.19 2.70 12.80
C GLU A 169 -41.69 3.96 13.52
N ALA A 170 -41.17 5.14 13.17
CA ALA A 170 -41.64 6.40 13.75
C ALA A 170 -43.13 6.66 13.46
N GLN A 171 -43.60 6.38 12.23
CA GLN A 171 -45.01 6.55 11.87
C GLN A 171 -45.94 5.60 12.62
N VAL A 172 -45.49 4.36 12.87
CA VAL A 172 -46.27 3.39 13.64
C VAL A 172 -46.38 3.83 15.10
N VAL A 173 -45.30 4.37 15.68
CA VAL A 173 -45.32 4.90 17.06
C VAL A 173 -46.25 6.10 17.18
N ASP A 174 -46.24 7.03 16.23
CA ASP A 174 -47.13 8.20 16.23
C ASP A 174 -48.62 7.84 16.06
N ALA A 175 -48.93 6.64 15.56
CA ALA A 175 -50.29 6.16 15.33
C ALA A 175 -50.90 5.39 16.51
N LEU A 176 -50.14 5.14 17.58
CA LEU A 176 -50.55 4.41 18.79
C LEU A 176 -50.84 5.37 19.96
#